data_AF-A0A0E3QYP9-F1
#
_entry.id   AF-A0A0E3QYP9-F1
#
_cell.length_a   1.000
_cell.length_b   1.000
_cell.length_c   1.000
_cell.angle_alpha   90.00
_cell.angle_beta   90.00
_cell.angle_gamma   90.00
#
_symmetry.space_group_name_H-M   'P 1'
#
loop_
_entity.id
_entity.type
_entity.pdbx_description
1 polymer ?
#
loop_
_entity_poly.entity_id
_entity_poly.type
_entity_poly.pdbx_seq_one_letter_code
_entity_poly.pdbx_strand_id
1 'polypeptide(L)'
;MNSRSHLKMFSLIPSILSSLFIGGTEAFPCKDTPKTRENIDQGILTLFSQNYSKSNSVPKNVFIAKLQGNKIYDKLYSAIYGMLKSEIYFKTSKALQYKVRRDSCSCPYSLLPVADTVLESGINVYTIDLVKSSEAYQFCEAASIPLIHYMEQPRQIGSLYICRLIPMVKCTYQISIDLEMDDPQSFVELNTPGSKLILQKVNNNIILKSYFKDSSEDIRCESISIGNAAEKSDFEIRFDGYNKTNTILAKDGKCIVTPLYNTERQRLPYVDISNGYIKFTSFVLGKGTHLDLNIYSISQTSERKFITAIGSNKMLAFGIDGPHVRNTTEQGIRYLNSKKNRGTIWFDIELLEQRDEEDLEYLRGLVINDSWDVGVHYSKELNSFPLEQAFKIMDEGYSYVYEKIGRKPTSWCSMRNRDNITHALYAYENLGMLWRNGDSGIHTEKYIGSLEDDTWEWWETASRAGMVHPVFTHELDKDPAIKYSISRSKFQNWVDNYESNNMSIVSFHEYSQISRNTYDATFENLRHTENSALFDAHTNGGIAHINVNINAGKDTKVYDNTSGKFLDYDIEPDNSITFWVENNHNYSIDLNSTEY
;
A
#
# COMPACT_ATOMS: atom_id res chain seq x y z
N MET A 1 -2.30 -61.98 -2.94
CA MET A 1 -1.79 -62.80 -1.81
C MET A 1 -0.46 -63.40 -2.22
N ASN A 2 0.60 -63.10 -1.45
CA ASN A 2 1.94 -63.73 -1.44
C ASN A 2 2.75 -63.69 -2.77
N SER A 3 4.05 -63.46 -2.84
CA SER A 3 5.14 -63.58 -1.87
C SER A 3 6.40 -62.89 -2.41
N ARG A 4 7.25 -62.44 -1.49
CA ARG A 4 8.60 -61.86 -1.61
C ARG A 4 9.63 -62.78 -2.30
N SER A 5 10.74 -62.18 -2.76
CA SER A 5 12.11 -62.72 -2.68
C SER A 5 13.06 -61.51 -2.61
N HIS A 6 13.89 -61.27 -1.59
CA HIS A 6 15.03 -61.99 -0.96
C HIS A 6 16.26 -61.04 -1.08
N LEU A 7 16.73 -60.44 0.03
CA LEU A 7 17.92 -60.86 0.82
C LEU A 7 19.25 -60.56 0.08
N LYS A 8 20.23 -59.83 0.63
CA LYS A 8 20.97 -60.07 1.89
C LYS A 8 21.73 -58.83 2.38
N MET A 9 21.82 -58.77 3.69
CA MET A 9 22.64 -57.91 4.54
C MET A 9 23.97 -58.64 4.86
N PHE A 10 25.08 -57.90 5.00
CA PHE A 10 26.08 -57.94 6.11
C PHE A 10 27.54 -57.61 5.69
N SER A 11 27.98 -56.46 6.21
CA SER A 11 29.27 -56.08 6.84
C SER A 11 30.55 -56.92 6.62
N LEU A 12 31.69 -56.23 6.46
CA LEU A 12 32.76 -56.18 7.47
C LEU A 12 33.77 -55.03 7.15
N ILE A 13 34.25 -54.35 8.19
CA ILE A 13 35.24 -53.24 8.20
C ILE A 13 36.59 -53.80 8.74
N PRO A 14 37.64 -53.00 9.02
CA PRO A 14 38.67 -52.34 8.18
C PRO A 14 40.07 -53.00 8.31
N SER A 15 41.07 -52.52 7.56
CA SER A 15 42.46 -52.41 8.06
C SER A 15 43.27 -51.38 7.24
N ILE A 16 43.99 -50.54 7.98
CA ILE A 16 44.82 -49.41 7.55
C ILE A 16 46.22 -49.91 7.16
N LEU A 17 46.82 -49.36 6.11
CA LEU A 17 48.28 -49.20 6.04
C LEU A 17 48.68 -48.03 5.14
N SER A 18 49.50 -47.18 5.73
CA SER A 18 50.11 -45.94 5.28
C SER A 18 51.08 -46.08 4.10
N SER A 19 51.14 -45.06 3.23
CA SER A 19 52.43 -44.60 2.67
C SER A 19 52.37 -43.10 2.34
N LEU A 20 53.40 -42.38 2.77
CA LEU A 20 53.71 -41.00 2.41
C LEU A 20 54.24 -40.96 0.97
N PHE A 21 53.72 -40.03 0.15
CA PHE A 21 54.50 -39.40 -0.90
C PHE A 21 54.21 -37.90 -0.93
N ILE A 22 55.27 -37.12 -0.70
CA ILE A 22 55.35 -35.69 -0.93
C ILE A 22 55.47 -35.50 -2.44
N GLY A 23 54.54 -34.77 -3.04
CA GLY A 23 54.59 -34.33 -4.42
C GLY A 23 53.82 -33.02 -4.54
N GLY A 24 54.56 -31.92 -4.68
CA GLY A 24 53.98 -30.61 -4.93
C GLY A 24 53.26 -30.60 -6.28
N THR A 25 51.99 -30.25 -6.24
CA THR A 25 51.26 -29.68 -7.37
C THR A 25 50.52 -28.49 -6.82
N GLU A 26 50.93 -27.30 -7.24
CA GLU A 26 50.14 -26.08 -7.12
C GLU A 26 48.72 -26.41 -7.61
N ALA A 27 47.76 -26.41 -6.68
CA ALA A 27 46.37 -26.41 -7.04
C ALA A 27 46.09 -25.03 -7.63
N PHE A 28 46.13 -24.94 -8.96
CA PHE A 28 45.50 -23.83 -9.67
C PHE A 28 44.06 -23.71 -9.13
N PRO A 29 43.60 -22.50 -8.75
CA PRO A 29 42.21 -22.32 -8.41
C PRO A 29 41.41 -22.75 -9.63
N CYS A 30 40.53 -23.73 -9.44
CA CYS A 30 39.51 -24.05 -10.43
C CYS A 30 38.78 -22.74 -10.72
N LYS A 31 39.03 -22.15 -11.89
CA LYS A 31 38.16 -21.10 -12.43
C LYS A 31 36.82 -21.78 -12.64
N ASP A 32 35.95 -21.68 -11.64
CA ASP A 32 34.56 -22.08 -11.75
C ASP A 32 33.97 -21.29 -12.92
N THR A 33 33.88 -21.94 -14.07
CA THR A 33 33.12 -21.42 -15.21
C THR A 33 31.71 -21.15 -14.71
N PRO A 34 31.23 -19.89 -14.72
CA PRO A 34 29.93 -19.57 -14.18
C PRO A 34 28.86 -20.30 -14.98
N LYS A 35 28.22 -21.30 -14.36
CA LYS A 35 27.05 -21.97 -14.92
C LYS A 35 25.83 -21.08 -14.69
N THR A 36 24.91 -21.08 -15.64
CA THR A 36 23.59 -20.47 -15.43
C THR A 36 22.93 -21.12 -14.23
N ARG A 37 22.48 -20.31 -13.27
CA ARG A 37 21.80 -20.73 -12.05
C ARG A 37 20.38 -20.18 -12.06
N GLU A 38 19.45 -20.95 -11.50
CA GLU A 38 18.09 -20.45 -11.23
C GLU A 38 18.12 -19.43 -10.10
N ASN A 39 17.22 -18.44 -10.17
CA ASN A 39 17.01 -17.46 -9.11
C ASN A 39 16.16 -18.10 -7.99
N ILE A 40 16.79 -18.97 -7.20
CA ILE A 40 16.14 -19.77 -6.15
C ILE A 40 15.90 -18.97 -4.87
N ASP A 41 15.00 -19.49 -4.03
CA ASP A 41 14.74 -18.98 -2.67
C ASP A 41 16.01 -19.07 -1.78
N GLN A 42 16.23 -18.00 -1.02
CA GLN A 42 17.34 -17.77 -0.09
C GLN A 42 16.84 -17.27 1.27
N GLY A 43 15.53 -17.38 1.55
CA GLY A 43 14.93 -17.08 2.85
C GLY A 43 14.08 -15.82 2.85
N ILE A 44 14.33 -14.94 3.81
CA ILE A 44 13.44 -13.79 4.08
C ILE A 44 14.21 -12.49 3.95
N LEU A 45 13.66 -11.53 3.20
CA LEU A 45 14.14 -10.17 3.11
C LEU A 45 13.31 -9.28 4.05
N THR A 46 13.98 -8.53 4.91
CA THR A 46 13.30 -7.51 5.73
C THR A 46 13.18 -6.23 4.91
N LEU A 47 11.95 -5.83 4.61
CA LEU A 47 11.63 -4.62 3.83
C LEU A 47 11.44 -3.40 4.74
N PHE A 48 10.88 -3.63 5.91
CA PHE A 48 10.64 -2.61 6.92
C PHE A 48 10.68 -3.26 8.30
N SER A 49 11.23 -2.57 9.29
CA SER A 49 11.20 -3.04 10.67
C SER A 49 11.23 -1.87 11.64
N GLN A 50 10.23 -1.84 12.53
CA GLN A 50 10.16 -0.91 13.64
C GLN A 50 9.95 -1.67 14.93
N ASN A 51 10.96 -1.62 15.78
CA ASN A 51 10.93 -2.17 17.11
C ASN A 51 10.78 -1.04 18.14
N TYR A 52 9.57 -0.84 18.61
CA TYR A 52 9.24 0.18 19.60
C TYR A 52 9.73 -0.21 21.00
N SER A 53 10.23 -1.44 21.22
CA SER A 53 10.92 -1.76 22.49
C SER A 53 12.29 -1.07 22.65
N LYS A 54 12.81 -0.48 21.57
CA LYS A 54 14.17 0.11 21.53
C LYS A 54 14.18 1.62 21.20
N SER A 55 13.00 2.22 20.98
CA SER A 55 12.88 3.64 20.63
C SER A 55 12.73 4.51 21.89
N ASN A 56 12.98 5.82 21.77
CA ASN A 56 12.82 6.79 22.87
C ASN A 56 11.77 7.89 22.57
N SER A 57 11.24 7.90 21.35
CA SER A 57 10.27 8.89 20.88
C SER A 57 9.36 8.26 19.83
N VAL A 58 8.22 8.90 19.57
CA VAL A 58 7.34 8.54 18.46
C VAL A 58 8.10 8.69 17.14
N PRO A 59 8.17 7.66 16.28
CA PRO A 59 8.84 7.79 14.99
C PRO A 59 8.14 8.78 14.06
N LYS A 60 8.92 9.41 13.17
CA LYS A 60 8.41 10.43 12.24
C LYS A 60 7.39 9.89 11.23
N ASN A 61 7.38 8.60 10.96
CA ASN A 61 6.46 7.92 10.03
C ASN A 61 5.12 7.51 10.69
N VAL A 62 4.81 8.05 11.86
CA VAL A 62 3.61 7.71 12.63
C VAL A 62 2.82 8.99 12.94
N PHE A 63 1.50 8.97 12.71
CA PHE A 63 0.62 10.08 13.03
C PHE A 63 -0.81 9.62 13.36
N ILE A 64 -1.60 10.47 14.03
CA ILE A 64 -3.06 10.37 14.10
C ILE A 64 -3.65 11.39 13.15
N ALA A 65 -4.67 11.02 12.39
CA ALA A 65 -5.50 11.97 11.68
C ALA A 65 -6.97 11.56 11.62
N LYS A 66 -7.84 12.57 11.56
CA LYS A 66 -9.29 12.43 11.37
C LYS A 66 -9.59 12.31 9.89
N LEU A 67 -10.29 11.25 9.50
CA LEU A 67 -10.64 10.99 8.10
C LEU A 67 -11.74 11.91 7.55
N GLN A 68 -12.48 12.59 8.42
CA GLN A 68 -13.55 13.51 8.05
C GLN A 68 -13.54 14.71 8.99
N GLY A 69 -13.82 15.89 8.44
CA GLY A 69 -14.01 17.11 9.23
C GLY A 69 -15.23 17.01 10.15
N ASN A 70 -15.22 17.84 11.20
CA ASN A 70 -16.29 17.81 12.20
C ASN A 70 -17.65 18.17 11.58
N LYS A 71 -18.69 17.36 11.81
CA LYS A 71 -20.06 17.65 11.40
C LYS A 71 -20.93 18.11 12.57
N ILE A 72 -22.09 18.68 12.26
CA ILE A 72 -23.07 19.13 13.26
C ILE A 72 -23.48 17.96 14.19
N TYR A 73 -23.59 16.75 13.66
CA TYR A 73 -23.93 15.54 14.41
C TYR A 73 -22.86 15.14 15.44
N ASP A 74 -21.59 15.52 15.25
CA ASP A 74 -20.52 15.15 16.17
C ASP A 74 -20.72 15.79 17.56
N LYS A 75 -21.32 16.98 17.61
CA LYS A 75 -21.68 17.65 18.88
C LYS A 75 -22.79 16.90 19.61
N LEU A 76 -23.82 16.47 18.87
CA LEU A 76 -24.92 15.67 19.42
C LEU A 76 -24.40 14.32 19.93
N TYR A 77 -23.58 13.65 19.12
CA TYR A 77 -22.91 12.42 19.52
C TYR A 77 -22.11 12.62 20.81
N SER A 78 -21.27 13.66 20.87
CA SER A 78 -20.45 13.95 22.04
C SER A 78 -21.29 14.24 23.30
N ALA A 79 -22.43 14.90 23.14
CA ALA A 79 -23.35 15.17 24.25
C ALA A 79 -24.00 13.89 24.80
N ILE A 80 -24.30 12.92 23.93
CA ILE A 80 -24.93 11.66 24.32
C ILE A 80 -23.90 10.68 24.88
N TYR A 81 -22.79 10.48 24.15
CA TYR A 81 -21.82 9.41 24.40
C TYR A 81 -20.54 9.87 25.11
N GLY A 82 -20.40 11.17 25.37
CA GLY A 82 -19.17 11.77 25.89
C GLY A 82 -18.19 12.15 24.78
N MET A 83 -17.32 13.11 25.08
CA MET A 83 -16.27 13.52 24.16
C MET A 83 -15.17 12.46 24.13
N LEU A 84 -14.74 12.07 22.93
CA LEU A 84 -13.60 11.17 22.76
C LEU A 84 -12.33 11.97 22.42
N LYS A 85 -11.21 11.52 22.96
CA LYS A 85 -9.87 12.05 22.65
C LYS A 85 -8.90 10.92 22.38
N SER A 86 -7.99 11.16 21.46
CA SER A 86 -6.93 10.24 21.13
C SER A 86 -5.56 10.89 21.30
N GLU A 87 -4.59 10.08 21.71
CA GLU A 87 -3.22 10.49 21.91
C GLU A 87 -2.28 9.38 21.45
N ILE A 88 -1.14 9.77 20.87
CA ILE A 88 0.02 8.88 20.71
C ILE A 88 1.10 9.37 21.66
N TYR A 89 1.66 8.45 22.43
CA TYR A 89 2.91 8.71 23.13
C TYR A 89 3.69 7.41 23.32
N PHE A 90 4.91 7.58 23.82
CA PHE A 90 5.82 6.48 24.07
C PHE A 90 5.83 6.15 25.56
N LYS A 91 5.39 4.93 25.92
CA LYS A 91 5.30 4.51 27.33
C LYS A 91 6.70 4.12 27.83
N THR A 92 6.96 4.29 29.13
CA THR A 92 8.18 3.76 29.79
C THR A 92 8.33 2.24 29.64
N SER A 93 7.23 1.52 29.36
CA SER A 93 7.21 0.10 29.02
C SER A 93 7.69 -0.24 27.60
N LYS A 94 8.22 0.75 26.85
CA LYS A 94 8.82 0.57 25.53
C LYS A 94 7.83 0.03 24.48
N ALA A 95 6.66 0.67 24.39
CA ALA A 95 5.67 0.42 23.36
C ALA A 95 5.17 1.76 22.81
N LEU A 96 4.83 1.79 21.53
CA LEU A 96 4.05 2.87 20.93
C LEU A 96 2.60 2.71 21.42
N GLN A 97 2.11 3.64 22.24
CA GLN A 97 0.76 3.57 22.78
C GLN A 97 -0.16 4.51 21.99
N TYR A 98 -1.23 3.94 21.43
CA TYR A 98 -2.36 4.68 20.87
C TYR A 98 -3.52 4.60 21.85
N LYS A 99 -3.78 5.71 22.53
CA LYS A 99 -4.73 5.79 23.64
C LYS A 99 -5.98 6.50 23.19
N VAL A 100 -7.13 5.90 23.46
CA VAL A 100 -8.43 6.56 23.31
C VAL A 100 -9.14 6.61 24.64
N ARG A 101 -9.61 7.81 25.01
CA ARG A 101 -10.35 8.05 26.26
C ARG A 101 -11.68 8.74 25.96
N ARG A 102 -12.69 8.35 26.73
CA ARG A 102 -14.04 8.93 26.72
C ARG A 102 -14.25 9.71 28.01
N ASP A 103 -14.52 11.00 27.87
CA ASP A 103 -14.91 11.86 28.99
C ASP A 103 -16.32 11.48 29.51
N SER A 104 -16.65 11.86 30.74
CA SER A 104 -17.96 11.56 31.35
C SER A 104 -19.11 12.12 30.50
N CYS A 105 -20.09 11.28 30.16
CA CYS A 105 -21.26 11.65 29.38
C CYS A 105 -22.38 12.23 30.25
N SER A 106 -23.20 13.12 29.68
CA SER A 106 -24.42 13.62 30.33
C SER A 106 -25.56 12.61 30.31
N CYS A 107 -25.54 11.64 29.38
CA CYS A 107 -26.53 10.58 29.30
C CYS A 107 -26.17 9.43 30.26
N PRO A 108 -27.06 8.97 31.15
CA PRO A 108 -26.84 7.79 31.96
C PRO A 108 -26.49 6.57 31.08
N TYR A 109 -25.45 5.81 31.45
CA TYR A 109 -25.01 4.63 30.70
C TYR A 109 -26.13 3.59 30.44
N SER A 110 -27.15 3.54 31.30
CA SER A 110 -28.32 2.66 31.14
C SER A 110 -29.23 3.04 29.97
N LEU A 111 -29.16 4.29 29.50
CA LEU A 111 -29.97 4.80 28.39
C LEU A 111 -29.25 4.75 27.05
N LEU A 112 -27.94 4.43 27.03
CA LEU A 112 -27.18 4.34 25.78
C LEU A 112 -27.77 3.33 24.79
N PRO A 113 -28.18 2.10 25.18
CA PRO A 113 -28.78 1.16 24.23
C PRO A 113 -30.10 1.68 23.62
N VAL A 114 -30.86 2.46 24.38
CA VAL A 114 -32.10 3.10 23.90
C VAL A 114 -31.76 4.24 22.94
N ALA A 115 -30.75 5.04 23.26
CA ALA A 115 -30.25 6.10 22.39
C ALA A 115 -29.72 5.53 21.07
N ASP A 116 -28.97 4.43 21.11
CA ASP A 116 -28.49 3.70 19.94
C ASP A 116 -29.68 3.28 19.07
N THR A 117 -30.67 2.59 19.66
CA THR A 117 -31.88 2.14 18.94
C THR A 117 -32.63 3.31 18.28
N VAL A 118 -32.81 4.43 19.00
CA VAL A 118 -33.53 5.60 18.49
C VAL A 118 -32.73 6.27 17.38
N LEU A 119 -31.44 6.50 17.56
CA LEU A 119 -30.58 7.13 16.55
C LEU A 119 -30.42 6.23 15.33
N GLU A 120 -30.29 4.92 15.52
CA GLU A 120 -30.30 3.94 14.44
C GLU A 120 -31.61 3.97 13.70
N SER A 121 -32.77 3.98 14.38
CA SER A 121 -34.07 4.09 13.70
C SER A 121 -34.21 5.40 12.93
N GLY A 122 -33.71 6.51 13.46
CA GLY A 122 -33.71 7.81 12.80
C GLY A 122 -32.79 7.85 11.58
N ILE A 123 -31.58 7.31 11.70
CA ILE A 123 -30.67 7.13 10.57
C ILE A 123 -31.35 6.23 9.53
N ASN A 124 -31.89 5.08 9.94
CA ASN A 124 -32.53 4.11 9.07
C ASN A 124 -33.73 4.72 8.33
N VAL A 125 -34.62 5.47 8.99
CA VAL A 125 -35.78 6.11 8.32
C VAL A 125 -35.36 7.19 7.31
N TYR A 126 -34.29 7.95 7.56
CA TYR A 126 -33.79 8.93 6.58
C TYR A 126 -32.88 8.32 5.50
N THR A 127 -32.23 7.17 5.77
CA THR A 127 -31.40 6.45 4.79
C THR A 127 -32.15 5.38 4.02
N ILE A 128 -33.28 4.85 4.48
CA ILE A 128 -34.06 3.84 3.74
C ILE A 128 -34.58 4.41 2.41
N ASP A 129 -34.93 5.70 2.37
CA ASP A 129 -35.41 6.37 1.16
C ASP A 129 -34.29 6.92 0.25
N LEU A 130 -33.03 6.96 0.72
CA LEU A 130 -31.87 7.48 -0.03
C LEU A 130 -30.76 6.44 -0.29
N VAL A 131 -30.67 5.38 0.51
CA VAL A 131 -29.53 4.47 0.64
C VAL A 131 -29.95 3.12 1.26
N LYS A 132 -30.69 2.29 0.52
CA LYS A 132 -30.91 0.87 0.89
C LYS A 132 -29.63 -0.01 0.91
N SER A 133 -28.41 0.56 0.85
CA SER A 133 -27.17 -0.22 0.67
C SER A 133 -25.87 0.53 1.03
N SER A 134 -25.80 1.25 2.15
CA SER A 134 -24.49 1.74 2.57
C SER A 134 -23.65 0.56 3.05
N GLU A 135 -22.50 0.32 2.42
CA GLU A 135 -21.51 -0.70 2.83
C GLU A 135 -21.22 -0.68 4.34
N ALA A 136 -21.23 0.51 4.95
CA ALA A 136 -21.08 0.69 6.39
C ALA A 136 -22.21 0.01 7.18
N TYR A 137 -23.46 0.12 6.74
CA TYR A 137 -24.61 -0.54 7.37
C TYR A 137 -24.46 -2.06 7.32
N GLN A 138 -24.20 -2.63 6.14
CA GLN A 138 -24.01 -4.08 5.98
C GLN A 138 -22.86 -4.60 6.84
N PHE A 139 -21.76 -3.84 6.92
CA PHE A 139 -20.63 -4.19 7.76
C PHE A 139 -20.99 -4.15 9.24
N CYS A 140 -21.67 -3.11 9.68
CA CYS A 140 -22.12 -2.95 11.06
C CYS A 140 -23.07 -4.08 11.47
N GLU A 141 -24.01 -4.47 10.59
CA GLU A 141 -24.89 -5.61 10.81
C GLU A 141 -24.11 -6.92 10.95
N ALA A 142 -23.23 -7.23 10.00
CA ALA A 142 -22.41 -8.44 10.02
C ALA A 142 -21.45 -8.50 11.22
N ALA A 143 -20.93 -7.34 11.65
CA ALA A 143 -20.05 -7.23 12.81
C ALA A 143 -20.80 -7.06 14.14
N SER A 144 -22.13 -6.86 14.10
CA SER A 144 -22.96 -6.52 15.26
C SER A 144 -22.46 -5.27 16.02
N ILE A 145 -22.13 -4.21 15.28
CA ILE A 145 -21.65 -2.92 15.77
C ILE A 145 -22.74 -1.87 15.55
N PRO A 146 -23.06 -1.02 16.54
CA PRO A 146 -24.00 0.07 16.30
C PRO A 146 -23.48 1.06 15.24
N LEU A 147 -24.31 1.32 14.22
CA LEU A 147 -23.89 2.12 13.06
C LEU A 147 -23.44 3.54 13.44
N ILE A 148 -24.12 4.14 14.42
CA ILE A 148 -23.80 5.47 14.92
C ILE A 148 -22.37 5.53 15.47
N HIS A 149 -21.92 4.51 16.21
CA HIS A 149 -20.55 4.51 16.72
C HIS A 149 -19.53 4.34 15.59
N TYR A 150 -19.82 3.45 14.63
CA TYR A 150 -18.93 3.19 13.50
C TYR A 150 -18.72 4.44 12.64
N MET A 151 -19.77 5.23 12.43
CA MET A 151 -19.74 6.42 11.58
C MET A 151 -19.19 7.67 12.28
N GLU A 152 -19.41 7.84 13.59
CA GLU A 152 -19.13 9.10 14.29
C GLU A 152 -17.81 9.06 15.07
N GLN A 153 -17.43 7.94 15.72
CA GLN A 153 -16.21 7.90 16.54
C GLN A 153 -14.93 8.25 15.76
N PRO A 154 -14.68 7.70 14.55
CA PRO A 154 -13.46 7.98 13.80
C PRO A 154 -13.27 9.48 13.48
N ARG A 155 -14.35 10.27 13.43
CA ARG A 155 -14.26 11.73 13.23
C ARG A 155 -13.78 12.47 14.48
N GLN A 156 -14.02 11.90 15.66
CA GLN A 156 -13.59 12.49 16.92
C GLN A 156 -12.17 12.10 17.29
N ILE A 157 -11.84 10.82 17.17
CA ILE A 157 -10.56 10.26 17.63
C ILE A 157 -9.52 10.19 16.53
N GLY A 158 -9.92 10.17 15.27
CA GLY A 158 -9.01 9.81 14.18
C GLY A 158 -8.50 8.38 14.24
N SER A 159 -7.58 8.07 13.34
CA SER A 159 -6.93 6.77 13.22
C SER A 159 -5.42 6.93 13.32
N LEU A 160 -4.74 5.94 13.91
CA LEU A 160 -3.30 5.83 13.90
C LEU A 160 -2.82 5.27 12.56
N TYR A 161 -1.88 5.95 11.92
CA TYR A 161 -1.20 5.50 10.70
C TYR A 161 0.25 5.18 10.98
N ILE A 162 0.73 4.08 10.40
CA ILE A 162 2.15 3.70 10.40
C ILE A 162 2.58 3.57 8.95
N CYS A 163 3.44 4.49 8.51
CA CYS A 163 3.79 4.72 7.11
C CYS A 163 5.17 4.15 6.76
N ARG A 164 5.56 4.35 5.50
CA ARG A 164 6.85 3.94 4.90
C ARG A 164 7.03 2.43 4.78
N LEU A 165 5.94 1.68 4.79
CA LEU A 165 5.93 0.30 4.32
C LEU A 165 6.19 0.30 2.80
N ILE A 166 6.83 -0.75 2.31
CA ILE A 166 7.18 -0.88 0.89
C ILE A 166 5.99 -1.48 0.14
N PRO A 167 5.47 -0.83 -0.93
CA PRO A 167 4.42 -1.42 -1.76
C PRO A 167 4.91 -2.71 -2.44
N MET A 168 4.20 -3.83 -2.23
CA MET A 168 4.57 -5.15 -2.73
C MET A 168 3.32 -5.88 -3.24
N VAL A 169 3.48 -6.73 -4.25
CA VAL A 169 2.41 -7.67 -4.65
C VAL A 169 2.27 -8.81 -3.64
N LYS A 170 3.38 -9.24 -3.02
CA LYS A 170 3.37 -10.23 -1.94
C LYS A 170 4.27 -9.79 -0.80
N CYS A 171 3.75 -9.78 0.42
CA CYS A 171 4.53 -9.49 1.62
C CYS A 171 3.86 -10.03 2.89
N THR A 172 4.63 -10.15 3.95
CA THR A 172 4.15 -10.53 5.28
C THR A 172 4.35 -9.37 6.25
N TYR A 173 3.29 -9.00 6.95
CA TYR A 173 3.32 -8.10 8.10
C TYR A 173 3.39 -8.92 9.37
N GLN A 174 4.41 -8.73 10.18
CA GLN A 174 4.52 -9.34 11.51
C GLN A 174 4.24 -8.25 12.55
N ILE A 175 3.20 -8.48 13.35
CA ILE A 175 2.63 -7.45 14.24
C ILE A 175 2.62 -8.00 15.66
N SER A 176 3.01 -7.14 16.59
CA SER A 176 3.07 -7.47 18.00
C SER A 176 2.38 -6.40 18.84
N ILE A 177 1.31 -6.78 19.52
CA ILE A 177 0.42 -5.85 20.24
C ILE A 177 -0.05 -6.37 21.58
N ASP A 178 -0.62 -5.47 22.36
CA ASP A 178 -1.47 -5.72 23.52
C ASP A 178 -2.60 -4.68 23.53
N LEU A 179 -3.73 -5.03 24.17
CA LEU A 179 -4.91 -4.18 24.30
C LEU A 179 -5.19 -3.94 25.78
N GLU A 180 -5.44 -2.70 26.19
CA GLU A 180 -5.87 -2.36 27.55
C GLU A 180 -7.20 -1.61 27.45
N MET A 181 -8.26 -2.18 28.03
CA MET A 181 -9.63 -1.67 27.92
C MET A 181 -10.46 -2.07 29.14
N ASP A 182 -11.50 -1.28 29.45
CA ASP A 182 -12.43 -1.52 30.55
C ASP A 182 -13.77 -2.14 30.13
N ASP A 183 -14.09 -2.17 28.83
CA ASP A 183 -15.30 -2.78 28.30
C ASP A 183 -14.97 -3.74 27.14
N PRO A 184 -15.35 -5.04 27.24
CA PRO A 184 -15.05 -6.05 26.22
C PRO A 184 -15.80 -5.83 24.89
N GLN A 185 -16.81 -4.96 24.83
CA GLN A 185 -17.45 -4.58 23.56
C GLN A 185 -16.55 -3.66 22.72
N SER A 186 -15.59 -2.98 23.35
CA SER A 186 -14.63 -2.14 22.65
C SER A 186 -13.70 -2.97 21.77
N PHE A 187 -13.27 -2.43 20.64
CA PHE A 187 -12.45 -3.14 19.66
C PHE A 187 -11.55 -2.20 18.88
N VAL A 188 -10.49 -2.76 18.29
CA VAL A 188 -9.63 -2.03 17.34
C VAL A 188 -9.90 -2.55 15.94
N GLU A 189 -10.25 -1.67 15.02
CA GLU A 189 -10.21 -1.96 13.59
C GLU A 189 -8.77 -1.82 13.09
N LEU A 190 -8.23 -2.89 12.51
CA LEU A 190 -6.94 -2.93 11.84
C LEU A 190 -7.17 -3.07 10.34
N ASN A 191 -6.78 -2.05 9.59
CA ASN A 191 -6.78 -2.06 8.14
C ASN A 191 -5.35 -2.25 7.64
N THR A 192 -5.08 -3.44 7.10
CA THR A 192 -3.91 -3.72 6.27
C THR A 192 -4.34 -3.74 4.80
N PRO A 193 -3.40 -3.77 3.85
CA PRO A 193 -3.77 -3.74 2.43
C PRO A 193 -4.74 -4.85 2.05
N GLY A 194 -5.89 -4.47 1.49
CA GLY A 194 -6.97 -5.38 1.11
C GLY A 194 -7.66 -6.13 2.27
N SER A 195 -7.33 -5.85 3.53
CA SER A 195 -7.98 -6.46 4.71
C SER A 195 -8.82 -5.48 5.48
N LYS A 196 -9.90 -5.98 6.09
CA LYS A 196 -10.66 -5.26 7.12
C LYS A 196 -10.79 -6.16 8.35
N LEU A 197 -10.04 -5.85 9.40
CA LEU A 197 -9.89 -6.72 10.57
C LEU A 197 -10.43 -6.08 11.84
N ILE A 198 -11.02 -6.87 12.73
CA ILE A 198 -11.39 -6.45 14.09
C ILE A 198 -10.60 -7.25 15.11
N LEU A 199 -9.95 -6.54 16.03
CA LEU A 199 -9.26 -7.07 17.21
C LEU A 199 -10.11 -6.81 18.46
N GLN A 200 -10.49 -7.86 19.17
CA GLN A 200 -11.36 -7.77 20.35
C GLN A 200 -10.95 -8.76 21.45
N LYS A 201 -11.16 -8.40 22.72
CA LYS A 201 -11.02 -9.33 23.85
C LYS A 201 -12.28 -10.17 24.05
N VAL A 202 -12.16 -11.49 23.98
CA VAL A 202 -13.26 -12.43 24.23
C VAL A 202 -12.76 -13.57 25.12
N ASN A 203 -13.39 -13.77 26.29
CA ASN A 203 -13.07 -14.87 27.22
C ASN A 203 -11.56 -15.03 27.50
N ASN A 204 -10.89 -13.92 27.87
CA ASN A 204 -9.44 -13.81 28.08
C ASN A 204 -8.53 -14.06 26.86
N ASN A 205 -9.07 -14.19 25.65
CA ASN A 205 -8.29 -14.26 24.42
C ASN A 205 -8.41 -12.97 23.61
N ILE A 206 -7.41 -12.67 22.80
CA ILE A 206 -7.51 -11.68 21.73
C ILE A 206 -7.96 -12.43 20.48
N ILE A 207 -9.15 -12.10 19.99
CA ILE A 207 -9.71 -12.64 18.77
C ILE A 207 -9.51 -11.61 17.65
N LEU A 208 -9.00 -12.10 16.53
CA LEU A 208 -8.89 -11.36 15.28
C LEU A 208 -9.94 -11.91 14.31
N LYS A 209 -10.87 -11.06 13.88
CA LYS A 209 -11.90 -11.36 12.88
C LYS A 209 -11.51 -10.70 11.55
N SER A 210 -11.46 -11.48 10.47
CA SER A 210 -11.22 -10.99 9.11
C SER A 210 -12.54 -10.95 8.35
N TYR A 211 -12.96 -9.74 7.94
CA TYR A 211 -14.19 -9.55 7.17
C TYR A 211 -13.89 -9.49 5.68
N PHE A 212 -14.80 -10.02 4.86
CA PHE A 212 -14.71 -9.97 3.39
C PHE A 212 -16.09 -10.06 2.74
N LYS A 213 -16.22 -9.55 1.51
CA LYS A 213 -17.40 -9.76 0.68
C LYS A 213 -17.26 -11.05 -0.12
N ASP A 214 -18.28 -11.90 -0.08
CA ASP A 214 -18.34 -13.09 -0.93
C ASP A 214 -18.81 -12.76 -2.36
N SER A 215 -18.98 -13.77 -3.21
CA SER A 215 -19.43 -13.60 -4.60
C SER A 215 -20.82 -12.99 -4.74
N SER A 216 -21.65 -13.04 -3.70
CA SER A 216 -22.97 -12.42 -3.64
C SER A 216 -22.92 -11.01 -3.06
N GLU A 217 -21.71 -10.51 -2.77
CA GLU A 217 -21.43 -9.23 -2.10
C GLU A 217 -21.91 -9.17 -0.64
N ASP A 218 -22.30 -10.31 -0.06
CA ASP A 218 -22.60 -10.43 1.37
C ASP A 218 -21.31 -10.35 2.19
N ILE A 219 -21.37 -9.68 3.34
CA ILE A 219 -20.22 -9.59 4.24
C ILE A 219 -20.16 -10.85 5.11
N ARG A 220 -19.06 -11.59 5.00
CA ARG A 220 -18.69 -12.76 5.79
C ARG A 220 -17.50 -12.44 6.69
N CYS A 221 -17.25 -13.30 7.66
CA CYS A 221 -16.01 -13.22 8.44
C CYS A 221 -15.49 -14.59 8.86
N GLU A 222 -14.17 -14.69 8.94
CA GLU A 222 -13.46 -15.78 9.61
C GLU A 222 -12.78 -15.25 10.87
N SER A 223 -12.56 -16.09 11.87
CA SER A 223 -11.98 -15.66 13.15
C SER A 223 -10.89 -16.59 13.65
N ILE A 224 -9.89 -16.01 14.32
CA ILE A 224 -8.77 -16.74 14.91
C ILE A 224 -8.39 -16.11 16.26
N SER A 225 -8.00 -16.95 17.22
CA SER A 225 -7.39 -16.50 18.47
C SER A 225 -5.90 -16.29 18.25
N ILE A 226 -5.40 -15.09 18.54
CA ILE A 226 -3.99 -14.72 18.33
C ILE A 226 -3.16 -14.68 19.62
N GLY A 227 -3.78 -14.91 20.77
CA GLY A 227 -3.09 -14.93 22.05
C GLY A 227 -4.00 -14.70 23.25
N ASN A 228 -3.40 -14.73 24.44
CA ASN A 228 -4.07 -14.39 25.69
C ASN A 228 -4.11 -12.86 25.86
N ALA A 229 -5.24 -12.33 26.32
CA ALA A 229 -5.47 -10.91 26.53
C ALA A 229 -4.69 -10.30 27.71
N ALA A 230 -4.00 -11.12 28.51
CA ALA A 230 -3.07 -10.70 29.57
C ALA A 230 -1.61 -10.63 29.09
N GLU A 231 -1.33 -11.04 27.86
CA GLU A 231 0.02 -11.14 27.31
C GLU A 231 0.12 -10.43 25.97
N LYS A 232 1.37 -10.17 25.55
CA LYS A 232 1.68 -9.71 24.21
C LYS A 232 1.23 -10.76 23.19
N SER A 233 0.46 -10.33 22.20
CA SER A 233 0.00 -11.16 21.08
C SER A 233 0.84 -10.87 19.84
N ASP A 234 1.47 -11.92 19.31
CA ASP A 234 2.26 -11.89 18.08
C ASP A 234 1.51 -12.65 16.98
N PHE A 235 1.36 -12.04 15.81
CA PHE A 235 0.69 -12.66 14.66
C PHE A 235 1.24 -12.14 13.33
N GLU A 236 0.98 -12.88 12.26
CA GLU A 236 1.34 -12.49 10.90
C GLU A 236 0.10 -12.24 10.05
N ILE A 237 0.20 -11.30 9.11
CA ILE A 237 -0.75 -11.10 8.01
C ILE A 237 0.04 -11.18 6.71
N ARG A 238 -0.21 -12.20 5.89
CA ARG A 238 0.38 -12.36 4.56
C ARG A 238 -0.60 -11.83 3.52
N PHE A 239 -0.18 -10.78 2.83
CA PHE A 239 -0.91 -10.21 1.70
C PHE A 239 -0.45 -10.90 0.41
N ASP A 240 -1.40 -11.41 -0.38
CA ASP A 240 -1.15 -11.94 -1.72
C ASP A 240 -2.04 -11.22 -2.75
N GLY A 241 -1.48 -10.19 -3.38
CA GLY A 241 -2.14 -9.39 -4.40
C GLY A 241 -2.29 -10.08 -5.75
N TYR A 242 -1.64 -11.22 -5.98
CA TYR A 242 -1.86 -12.06 -7.15
C TYR A 242 -3.10 -12.93 -6.93
N ASN A 243 -3.14 -13.68 -5.82
CA ASN A 243 -4.28 -14.55 -5.48
C ASN A 243 -5.48 -13.80 -4.89
N LYS A 244 -5.32 -12.50 -4.58
CA LYS A 244 -6.34 -11.64 -3.95
C LYS A 244 -6.81 -12.17 -2.60
N THR A 245 -5.87 -12.59 -1.77
CA THR A 245 -6.14 -13.14 -0.44
C THR A 245 -5.28 -12.51 0.64
N ASN A 246 -5.76 -12.64 1.88
CA ASN A 246 -4.99 -12.42 3.08
C ASN A 246 -4.95 -13.71 3.90
N THR A 247 -3.77 -14.08 4.39
CA THR A 247 -3.60 -15.17 5.34
C THR A 247 -3.20 -14.61 6.70
N ILE A 248 -3.96 -14.91 7.74
CA ILE A 248 -3.60 -14.53 9.12
C ILE A 248 -3.07 -15.78 9.82
N LEU A 249 -1.87 -15.68 10.38
CA LEU A 249 -1.20 -16.77 11.10
C LEU A 249 -1.01 -16.39 12.57
N ALA A 250 -1.52 -17.24 13.46
CA ALA A 250 -1.27 -17.14 14.89
C ALA A 250 0.03 -17.87 15.27
N LYS A 251 0.60 -17.51 16.42
CA LYS A 251 1.86 -18.09 16.92
C LYS A 251 1.82 -19.61 17.14
N ASP A 252 0.64 -20.18 17.38
CA ASP A 252 0.45 -21.64 17.53
C ASP A 252 0.40 -22.39 16.18
N GLY A 253 0.61 -21.68 15.07
CA GLY A 253 0.62 -22.23 13.72
C GLY A 253 -0.77 -22.32 13.06
N LYS A 254 -1.85 -21.98 13.77
CA LYS A 254 -3.18 -21.90 13.16
C LYS A 254 -3.26 -20.72 12.19
N CYS A 255 -3.98 -20.91 11.10
CA CYS A 255 -4.21 -19.84 10.15
C CYS A 255 -5.66 -19.81 9.66
N ILE A 256 -6.06 -18.62 9.19
CA ILE A 256 -7.26 -18.42 8.37
C ILE A 256 -6.83 -17.75 7.06
N VAL A 257 -7.49 -18.11 5.96
CA VAL A 257 -7.27 -17.52 4.64
C VAL A 257 -8.59 -16.93 4.18
N THR A 258 -8.60 -15.63 3.88
CA THR A 258 -9.79 -14.93 3.38
C THR A 258 -9.47 -14.19 2.08
N PRO A 259 -10.46 -14.00 1.19
CA PRO A 259 -10.33 -13.03 0.09
C PRO A 259 -10.01 -11.61 0.60
N LEU A 260 -9.57 -10.71 -0.29
CA LEU A 260 -9.53 -9.28 0.02
C LEU A 260 -10.96 -8.77 0.34
N TYR A 261 -11.09 -7.72 1.16
CA TYR A 261 -12.40 -7.25 1.62
C TYR A 261 -13.33 -6.80 0.48
N ASN A 262 -12.79 -6.02 -0.47
CA ASN A 262 -13.57 -5.38 -1.54
C ASN A 262 -13.62 -6.26 -2.81
N THR A 263 -14.83 -6.52 -3.34
CA THR A 263 -15.06 -7.36 -4.53
C THR A 263 -14.47 -6.77 -5.81
N GLU A 264 -14.31 -5.46 -5.91
CA GLU A 264 -13.62 -4.82 -7.03
C GLU A 264 -12.12 -5.15 -6.99
N ARG A 265 -11.46 -5.07 -5.82
CA ARG A 265 -10.05 -5.49 -5.67
C ARG A 265 -9.86 -6.98 -5.98
N GLN A 266 -10.79 -7.82 -5.53
CA GLN A 266 -10.79 -9.26 -5.84
C GLN A 266 -10.84 -9.55 -7.35
N ARG A 267 -11.45 -8.65 -8.14
CA ARG A 267 -11.70 -8.83 -9.57
C ARG A 267 -10.79 -7.98 -10.46
N LEU A 268 -9.80 -7.28 -9.90
CA LEU A 268 -8.87 -6.47 -10.70
C LEU A 268 -8.16 -7.33 -11.76
N PRO A 269 -8.04 -6.86 -13.01
CA PRO A 269 -7.45 -7.64 -14.11
C PRO A 269 -5.92 -7.73 -14.05
N TYR A 270 -5.29 -7.10 -13.06
CA TYR A 270 -3.85 -7.08 -12.83
C TYR A 270 -3.56 -7.36 -11.36
N VAL A 271 -2.29 -7.67 -11.05
CA VAL A 271 -1.85 -7.90 -9.66
C VAL A 271 -2.11 -6.67 -8.79
N ASP A 272 -2.57 -6.93 -7.57
CA ASP A 272 -2.89 -5.90 -6.58
C ASP A 272 -1.64 -5.60 -5.75
N ILE A 273 -1.54 -4.38 -5.25
CA ILE A 273 -0.35 -3.89 -4.56
C ILE A 273 -0.72 -3.54 -3.12
N SER A 274 0.19 -3.87 -2.20
CA SER A 274 0.06 -3.51 -0.81
C SER A 274 0.25 -2.00 -0.61
N ASN A 275 -0.57 -1.36 0.22
CA ASN A 275 -0.40 0.06 0.53
C ASN A 275 0.92 0.33 1.27
N GLY A 276 1.45 1.55 1.17
CA GLY A 276 2.65 1.96 1.91
C GLY A 276 2.40 2.34 3.38
N TYR A 277 1.27 1.91 3.95
CA TYR A 277 0.87 2.17 5.34
C TYR A 277 -0.09 1.09 5.87
N ILE A 278 -0.21 1.00 7.19
CA ILE A 278 -1.30 0.31 7.89
C ILE A 278 -2.01 1.28 8.85
N LYS A 279 -3.28 1.01 9.17
CA LYS A 279 -4.14 1.90 9.96
C LYS A 279 -4.82 1.16 11.11
N PHE A 280 -4.83 1.78 12.29
CA PHE A 280 -5.56 1.32 13.47
C PHE A 280 -6.59 2.36 13.91
N THR A 281 -7.82 1.92 14.20
CA THR A 281 -8.89 2.77 14.74
C THR A 281 -9.52 2.10 15.95
N SER A 282 -9.46 2.77 17.10
CA SER A 282 -9.97 2.23 18.37
C SER A 282 -11.42 2.67 18.58
N PHE A 283 -12.34 1.73 18.80
CA PHE A 283 -13.73 2.03 19.12
C PHE A 283 -13.99 1.72 20.59
N VAL A 284 -14.30 2.75 21.37
CA VAL A 284 -14.72 2.58 22.77
C VAL A 284 -16.23 2.39 22.74
N LEU A 285 -16.74 1.22 23.12
CA LEU A 285 -18.18 0.90 23.07
C LEU A 285 -18.75 0.65 24.47
N GLY A 286 -20.08 0.53 24.54
CA GLY A 286 -20.78 0.20 25.77
C GLY A 286 -20.50 1.19 26.90
N LYS A 287 -20.19 0.66 28.08
CA LYS A 287 -19.83 1.44 29.28
C LYS A 287 -18.34 1.78 29.33
N GLY A 288 -17.59 1.42 28.29
CA GLY A 288 -16.15 1.66 28.24
C GLY A 288 -15.80 3.13 28.36
N THR A 289 -14.72 3.42 29.06
CA THR A 289 -14.13 4.75 29.17
C THR A 289 -12.77 4.83 28.49
N HIS A 290 -12.18 3.68 28.13
CA HIS A 290 -10.92 3.67 27.42
C HIS A 290 -10.65 2.43 26.57
N LEU A 291 -9.78 2.64 25.58
CA LEU A 291 -9.16 1.59 24.78
C LEU A 291 -7.76 2.05 24.37
N ASP A 292 -6.75 1.42 24.95
CA ASP A 292 -5.36 1.65 24.63
C ASP A 292 -4.82 0.47 23.81
N LEU A 293 -4.23 0.77 22.65
CA LEU A 293 -3.49 -0.18 21.82
C LEU A 293 -1.99 0.03 22.08
N ASN A 294 -1.33 -1.00 22.60
CA ASN A 294 0.12 -1.01 22.81
C ASN A 294 0.77 -1.76 21.65
N ILE A 295 1.60 -1.10 20.84
CA ILE A 295 2.32 -1.70 19.70
C ILE A 295 3.79 -1.84 20.06
N TYR A 296 4.29 -3.07 20.07
CA TYR A 296 5.68 -3.38 20.44
C TYR A 296 6.59 -3.44 19.22
N SER A 297 6.11 -4.01 18.12
CA SER A 297 6.85 -4.07 16.86
C SER A 297 5.94 -4.29 15.67
N ILE A 298 6.34 -3.72 14.54
CA ILE A 298 5.80 -4.03 13.22
C ILE A 298 6.98 -4.22 12.27
N SER A 299 6.98 -5.32 11.54
CA SER A 299 7.90 -5.56 10.43
C SER A 299 7.14 -5.98 9.19
N GLN A 300 7.73 -5.68 8.04
CA GLN A 300 7.30 -6.16 6.73
C GLN A 300 8.43 -6.96 6.12
N THR A 301 8.11 -8.13 5.60
CA THR A 301 9.07 -9.02 4.96
C THR A 301 8.54 -9.54 3.62
N SER A 302 9.44 -10.03 2.78
CA SER A 302 9.10 -10.86 1.62
C SER A 302 9.98 -12.10 1.57
N GLU A 303 9.57 -13.07 0.76
CA GLU A 303 10.50 -14.11 0.30
C GLU A 303 11.68 -13.46 -0.43
N ARG A 304 12.86 -14.04 -0.26
CA ARG A 304 14.11 -13.52 -0.81
C ARG A 304 14.69 -14.53 -1.77
N LYS A 305 15.01 -14.08 -2.98
CA LYS A 305 15.84 -14.80 -3.93
C LYS A 305 17.21 -14.15 -4.04
N PHE A 306 18.11 -14.72 -4.85
CA PHE A 306 19.40 -14.07 -5.13
C PHE A 306 19.21 -12.65 -5.69
N ILE A 307 18.28 -12.47 -6.64
CA ILE A 307 17.77 -11.16 -7.06
C ILE A 307 16.29 -11.09 -6.74
N THR A 308 15.89 -10.15 -5.91
CA THR A 308 14.50 -9.94 -5.49
C THR A 308 14.05 -8.56 -5.94
N ALA A 309 13.01 -8.47 -6.77
CA ALA A 309 12.38 -7.19 -7.08
C ALA A 309 11.60 -6.69 -5.84
N ILE A 310 11.81 -5.44 -5.47
CA ILE A 310 11.22 -4.79 -4.31
C ILE A 310 10.57 -3.47 -4.72
N GLY A 311 9.53 -3.06 -4.01
CA GLY A 311 8.91 -1.76 -4.25
C GLY A 311 9.80 -0.62 -3.74
N SER A 312 9.25 0.59 -3.78
CA SER A 312 9.88 1.77 -3.21
C SER A 312 8.90 2.53 -2.31
N ASN A 313 9.32 2.79 -1.07
CA ASN A 313 8.61 3.73 -0.18
C ASN A 313 9.09 5.18 -0.36
N LYS A 314 9.95 5.44 -1.37
CA LYS A 314 10.46 6.77 -1.72
C LYS A 314 9.69 7.39 -2.90
N MET A 315 8.50 6.89 -3.23
CA MET A 315 7.72 7.34 -4.38
C MET A 315 6.23 7.47 -4.05
N LEU A 316 5.59 8.49 -4.60
CA LEU A 316 4.17 8.78 -4.44
C LEU A 316 3.53 9.11 -5.79
N ALA A 317 2.35 8.55 -6.07
CA ALA A 317 1.59 8.89 -7.26
C ALA A 317 0.76 10.17 -7.08
N PHE A 318 0.89 11.10 -8.03
CA PHE A 318 0.12 12.34 -8.11
C PHE A 318 -0.46 12.54 -9.52
N GLY A 319 -1.61 13.19 -9.59
CA GLY A 319 -2.08 13.72 -10.86
C GLY A 319 -3.13 14.82 -10.75
N ILE A 320 -3.51 15.32 -11.92
CA ILE A 320 -4.45 16.42 -12.10
C ILE A 320 -5.59 15.95 -12.99
N ASP A 321 -6.83 16.11 -12.50
CA ASP A 321 -8.01 16.04 -13.36
C ASP A 321 -8.11 17.37 -14.09
N GLY A 322 -8.00 17.36 -15.42
CA GLY A 322 -7.83 18.59 -16.20
C GLY A 322 -8.09 18.35 -17.69
N PRO A 323 -7.58 19.16 -18.63
CA PRO A 323 -6.78 20.33 -18.39
C PRO A 323 -7.66 21.51 -17.92
N HIS A 324 -7.28 22.14 -16.82
CA HIS A 324 -7.83 23.43 -16.41
C HIS A 324 -7.15 24.58 -17.17
N VAL A 325 -7.71 25.78 -17.06
CA VAL A 325 -7.12 26.99 -17.67
C VAL A 325 -5.67 27.14 -17.20
N ARG A 326 -4.73 27.33 -18.13
CA ARG A 326 -3.27 27.29 -17.86
C ARG A 326 -2.84 28.14 -16.67
N ASN A 327 -3.39 29.34 -16.51
CA ASN A 327 -3.04 30.24 -15.41
C ASN A 327 -3.52 29.79 -14.01
N THR A 328 -4.24 28.66 -13.91
CA THR A 328 -4.69 28.05 -12.65
C THR A 328 -3.88 26.82 -12.22
N THR A 329 -2.98 26.34 -13.09
CA THR A 329 -2.18 25.13 -12.84
C THR A 329 -0.69 25.30 -13.13
N GLU A 330 -0.31 26.19 -14.06
CA GLU A 330 1.05 26.31 -14.57
C GLU A 330 2.08 26.58 -13.47
N GLN A 331 1.79 27.41 -12.47
CA GLN A 331 2.80 27.76 -11.46
C GLN A 331 3.05 26.61 -10.48
N GLY A 332 2.01 25.87 -10.10
CA GLY A 332 2.10 24.65 -9.32
C GLY A 332 2.84 23.55 -10.07
N ILE A 333 2.50 23.32 -11.34
CA ILE A 333 3.21 22.36 -12.22
C ILE A 333 4.69 22.74 -12.33
N ARG A 334 5.01 24.00 -12.60
CA ARG A 334 6.40 24.48 -12.65
C ARG A 334 7.13 24.29 -11.33
N TYR A 335 6.45 24.50 -10.20
CA TYR A 335 7.05 24.26 -8.88
C TYR A 335 7.39 22.78 -8.69
N LEU A 336 6.47 21.88 -9.03
CA LEU A 336 6.69 20.43 -8.98
C LEU A 336 7.87 20.01 -9.88
N ASN A 337 7.87 20.45 -11.15
CA ASN A 337 8.93 20.15 -12.11
C ASN A 337 10.30 20.69 -11.65
N SER A 338 10.34 21.84 -10.96
CA SER A 338 11.59 22.41 -10.44
C SER A 338 12.28 21.52 -9.40
N LYS A 339 11.53 20.60 -8.79
CA LYS A 339 12.00 19.57 -7.86
C LYS A 339 12.26 18.22 -8.54
N LYS A 340 12.22 18.17 -9.89
CA LYS A 340 12.33 16.96 -10.72
C LYS A 340 11.19 15.95 -10.50
N ASN A 341 10.07 16.43 -9.96
CA ASN A 341 8.85 15.66 -9.78
C ASN A 341 7.93 15.83 -10.99
N ARG A 342 7.01 14.88 -11.16
CA ARG A 342 6.07 14.79 -12.29
C ARG A 342 4.78 14.10 -11.84
N GLY A 343 3.74 14.14 -12.68
CA GLY A 343 2.47 13.50 -12.37
C GLY A 343 1.77 12.95 -13.61
N THR A 344 0.52 12.53 -13.44
CA THR A 344 -0.40 12.20 -14.53
C THR A 344 -1.36 13.36 -14.76
N ILE A 345 -1.65 13.71 -16.02
CA ILE A 345 -2.81 14.55 -16.36
C ILE A 345 -3.90 13.62 -16.87
N TRP A 346 -5.03 13.53 -16.16
CA TRP A 346 -6.22 12.86 -16.65
C TRP A 346 -7.03 13.86 -17.46
N PHE A 347 -6.88 13.78 -18.79
CA PHE A 347 -7.48 14.70 -19.73
C PHE A 347 -8.99 14.42 -19.86
N ASP A 348 -9.77 15.31 -19.27
CA ASP A 348 -11.19 15.50 -19.47
C ASP A 348 -11.45 15.95 -20.90
N ILE A 349 -12.27 15.16 -21.59
CA ILE A 349 -12.51 15.29 -23.02
C ILE A 349 -13.17 16.63 -23.33
N GLU A 350 -14.24 16.99 -22.59
CA GLU A 350 -14.96 18.26 -22.76
C GLU A 350 -14.08 19.47 -22.43
N LEU A 351 -13.16 19.37 -21.46
CA LEU A 351 -12.22 20.45 -21.14
C LEU A 351 -11.09 20.58 -22.17
N LEU A 352 -10.60 19.45 -22.69
CA LEU A 352 -9.56 19.40 -23.71
C LEU A 352 -10.05 19.98 -25.05
N GLU A 353 -11.32 19.74 -25.42
CA GLU A 353 -11.97 20.32 -26.60
C GLU A 353 -11.99 21.86 -26.59
N GLN A 354 -11.95 22.46 -25.40
CA GLN A 354 -11.99 23.92 -25.21
C GLN A 354 -10.61 24.57 -25.26
N ARG A 355 -9.53 23.79 -25.41
CA ARG A 355 -8.16 24.32 -25.47
C ARG A 355 -7.83 24.83 -26.87
N ASP A 356 -7.19 25.99 -26.93
CA ASP A 356 -6.59 26.47 -28.17
C ASP A 356 -5.25 25.77 -28.44
N GLU A 357 -4.66 26.03 -29.61
CA GLU A 357 -3.42 25.35 -30.02
C GLU A 357 -2.23 25.72 -29.10
N GLU A 358 -2.20 26.93 -28.54
CA GLU A 358 -1.13 27.33 -27.61
C GLU A 358 -1.20 26.54 -26.30
N ASP A 359 -2.40 26.37 -25.74
CA ASP A 359 -2.63 25.52 -24.58
C ASP A 359 -2.31 24.05 -24.88
N LEU A 360 -2.68 23.55 -26.08
CA LEU A 360 -2.35 22.18 -26.50
C LEU A 360 -0.84 21.97 -26.67
N GLU A 361 -0.11 22.92 -27.25
CA GLU A 361 1.34 22.88 -27.35
C GLU A 361 2.00 22.84 -25.96
N TYR A 362 1.51 23.63 -25.01
CA TYR A 362 1.97 23.57 -23.62
C TYR A 362 1.75 22.19 -23.00
N LEU A 363 0.53 21.64 -23.12
CA LEU A 363 0.19 20.32 -22.57
C LEU A 363 1.03 19.19 -23.20
N ARG A 364 1.23 19.22 -24.54
CA ARG A 364 2.15 18.30 -25.23
C ARG A 364 3.58 18.48 -24.74
N GLY A 365 4.00 19.71 -24.47
CA GLY A 365 5.30 20.04 -23.90
C GLY A 365 5.53 19.37 -22.54
N LEU A 366 4.54 19.41 -21.63
CA LEU A 366 4.62 18.73 -20.34
C LEU A 366 4.83 17.21 -20.50
N VAL A 367 4.13 16.60 -21.45
CA VAL A 367 4.19 15.16 -21.70
C VAL A 367 5.51 14.74 -22.35
N ILE A 368 5.96 15.49 -23.36
CA ILE A 368 7.13 15.11 -24.18
C ILE A 368 8.45 15.50 -23.48
N ASN A 369 8.49 16.68 -22.87
CA ASN A 369 9.73 17.27 -22.35
C ASN A 369 9.87 17.11 -20.83
N ASP A 370 8.75 17.15 -20.10
CA ASP A 370 8.75 17.08 -18.62
C ASP A 370 8.29 15.71 -18.09
N SER A 371 8.09 14.74 -18.99
CA SER A 371 7.73 13.35 -18.67
C SER A 371 6.43 13.20 -17.86
N TRP A 372 5.48 14.12 -18.03
CA TRP A 372 4.14 13.92 -17.49
C TRP A 372 3.43 12.78 -18.21
N ASP A 373 2.71 11.97 -17.43
CA ASP A 373 1.95 10.83 -17.94
C ASP A 373 0.56 11.27 -18.42
N VAL A 374 -0.01 10.52 -19.35
CA VAL A 374 -1.29 10.81 -19.98
C VAL A 374 -2.33 9.83 -19.46
N GLY A 375 -3.43 10.34 -18.93
CA GLY A 375 -4.61 9.56 -18.61
C GLY A 375 -5.88 10.15 -19.22
N VAL A 376 -6.98 9.40 -19.18
CA VAL A 376 -8.29 9.88 -19.61
C VAL A 376 -9.15 10.18 -18.39
N HIS A 377 -9.74 11.36 -18.33
CA HIS A 377 -10.90 11.63 -17.46
C HIS A 377 -12.14 11.62 -18.36
N TYR A 378 -13.02 10.63 -18.24
CA TYR A 378 -14.24 10.65 -19.04
C TYR A 378 -15.21 11.70 -18.47
N SER A 379 -15.62 12.66 -19.28
CA SER A 379 -16.57 13.73 -18.90
C SER A 379 -17.98 13.22 -18.58
N LYS A 380 -18.20 11.90 -18.66
CA LYS A 380 -19.47 11.21 -18.41
C LYS A 380 -19.35 10.26 -17.23
N GLU A 381 -20.43 10.15 -16.45
CA GLU A 381 -20.59 9.13 -15.41
C GLU A 381 -20.83 7.76 -16.08
N LEU A 382 -19.78 6.97 -16.31
CA LEU A 382 -19.86 5.76 -17.16
C LEU A 382 -20.93 4.75 -16.70
N ASN A 383 -21.11 4.58 -15.39
CA ASN A 383 -22.12 3.69 -14.83
C ASN A 383 -23.58 4.15 -15.03
N SER A 384 -23.80 5.36 -15.57
CA SER A 384 -25.11 5.87 -15.96
C SER A 384 -25.53 5.43 -17.37
N PHE A 385 -24.65 4.74 -18.11
CA PHE A 385 -24.90 4.28 -19.47
C PHE A 385 -25.01 2.75 -19.54
N PRO A 386 -25.77 2.21 -20.51
CA PRO A 386 -25.65 0.80 -20.89
C PRO A 386 -24.21 0.46 -21.25
N LEU A 387 -23.79 -0.78 -20.93
CA LEU A 387 -22.39 -1.17 -20.98
C LEU A 387 -21.74 -0.98 -22.36
N GLU A 388 -22.43 -1.34 -23.44
CA GLU A 388 -21.94 -1.15 -24.82
C GLU A 388 -21.70 0.33 -25.15
N GLN A 389 -22.59 1.21 -24.69
CA GLN A 389 -22.43 2.66 -24.87
C GLN A 389 -21.28 3.19 -24.01
N ALA A 390 -21.12 2.71 -22.78
CA ALA A 390 -19.99 3.07 -21.93
C ALA A 390 -18.66 2.69 -22.58
N PHE A 391 -18.55 1.48 -23.14
CA PHE A 391 -17.36 1.03 -23.86
C PHE A 391 -17.05 1.88 -25.09
N LYS A 392 -18.08 2.23 -25.88
CA LYS A 392 -17.92 3.16 -27.00
C LYS A 392 -17.38 4.53 -26.55
N ILE A 393 -17.92 5.09 -25.47
CA ILE A 393 -17.41 6.33 -24.87
C ILE A 393 -15.93 6.16 -24.47
N MET A 394 -15.58 4.98 -23.94
CA MET A 394 -14.21 4.68 -23.52
C MET A 394 -13.22 4.67 -24.69
N ASP A 395 -13.56 3.99 -25.78
CA ASP A 395 -12.75 3.91 -27.00
C ASP A 395 -12.56 5.27 -27.68
N GLU A 396 -13.66 6.02 -27.81
CA GLU A 396 -13.66 7.36 -28.43
C GLU A 396 -12.82 8.34 -27.60
N GLY A 397 -12.98 8.35 -26.28
CA GLY A 397 -12.20 9.22 -25.39
C GLY A 397 -10.72 8.88 -25.37
N TYR A 398 -10.37 7.58 -25.35
CA TYR A 398 -8.98 7.13 -25.46
C TYR A 398 -8.32 7.63 -26.75
N SER A 399 -9.00 7.41 -27.88
CA SER A 399 -8.50 7.79 -29.20
C SER A 399 -8.36 9.31 -29.31
N TYR A 400 -9.35 10.05 -28.82
CA TYR A 400 -9.33 11.51 -28.82
C TYR A 400 -8.14 12.09 -28.05
N VAL A 401 -7.90 11.63 -26.82
CA VAL A 401 -6.76 12.10 -26.02
C VAL A 401 -5.44 11.73 -26.70
N TYR A 402 -5.33 10.51 -27.24
CA TYR A 402 -4.12 10.10 -27.97
C TYR A 402 -3.85 10.99 -29.19
N GLU A 403 -4.87 11.27 -30.00
CA GLU A 403 -4.74 12.12 -31.18
C GLU A 403 -4.37 13.56 -30.84
N LYS A 404 -4.94 14.11 -29.75
CA LYS A 404 -4.70 15.50 -29.35
C LYS A 404 -3.37 15.72 -28.65
N ILE A 405 -2.94 14.79 -27.80
CA ILE A 405 -1.74 14.92 -26.96
C ILE A 405 -0.53 14.19 -27.56
N GLY A 406 -0.75 13.21 -28.43
CA GLY A 406 0.31 12.48 -29.13
C GLY A 406 0.93 11.34 -28.32
N ARG A 407 0.40 11.02 -27.13
CA ARG A 407 0.79 9.86 -26.32
C ARG A 407 -0.42 9.05 -25.90
N LYS A 408 -0.27 7.73 -25.92
CA LYS A 408 -1.33 6.80 -25.53
C LYS A 408 -1.62 6.97 -24.04
N PRO A 409 -2.89 7.14 -23.65
CA PRO A 409 -3.26 7.14 -22.25
C PRO A 409 -2.89 5.81 -21.57
N THR A 410 -2.46 5.89 -20.32
CA THR A 410 -1.96 4.75 -19.52
C THR A 410 -2.83 4.48 -18.28
N SER A 411 -3.70 5.42 -17.92
CA SER A 411 -4.61 5.31 -16.79
C SER A 411 -5.88 6.13 -17.02
N TRP A 412 -6.92 5.88 -16.24
CA TRP A 412 -8.21 6.51 -16.46
C TRP A 412 -9.09 6.61 -15.21
N CYS A 413 -10.07 7.51 -15.28
CA CYS A 413 -11.19 7.68 -14.36
C CYS A 413 -12.40 8.29 -15.08
N SER A 414 -13.58 8.30 -14.44
CA SER A 414 -14.77 8.96 -14.97
C SER A 414 -15.31 10.04 -14.05
N MET A 415 -16.17 10.90 -14.59
CA MET A 415 -16.82 11.99 -13.88
C MET A 415 -17.40 11.51 -12.54
N ARG A 416 -17.07 12.23 -11.46
CA ARG A 416 -17.50 11.93 -10.08
C ARG A 416 -17.14 10.51 -9.61
N ASN A 417 -16.15 9.89 -10.24
CA ASN A 417 -15.74 8.51 -10.02
C ASN A 417 -16.89 7.52 -10.18
N ARG A 418 -17.81 7.81 -11.12
CA ARG A 418 -18.99 6.98 -11.42
C ARG A 418 -18.64 5.90 -12.45
N ASP A 419 -17.64 5.13 -12.09
CA ASP A 419 -17.13 3.95 -12.78
C ASP A 419 -17.13 2.76 -11.82
N ASN A 420 -16.75 1.57 -12.30
CA ASN A 420 -16.72 0.34 -11.52
C ASN A 420 -15.78 -0.69 -12.16
N ILE A 421 -15.66 -1.84 -11.50
CA ILE A 421 -14.78 -2.94 -11.94
C ILE A 421 -15.03 -3.43 -13.38
N THR A 422 -16.27 -3.41 -13.88
CA THR A 422 -16.57 -3.86 -15.26
C THR A 422 -15.89 -2.97 -16.29
N HIS A 423 -15.88 -1.65 -16.06
CA HIS A 423 -15.15 -0.71 -16.91
C HIS A 423 -13.64 -0.89 -16.77
N ALA A 424 -13.15 -1.18 -15.56
CA ALA A 424 -11.72 -1.41 -15.32
C ALA A 424 -11.18 -2.65 -16.06
N LEU A 425 -11.97 -3.73 -16.10
CA LEU A 425 -11.67 -4.91 -16.91
C LEU A 425 -11.55 -4.53 -18.39
N TYR A 426 -12.56 -3.84 -18.92
CA TYR A 426 -12.58 -3.43 -20.32
C TYR A 426 -11.39 -2.53 -20.70
N ALA A 427 -11.12 -1.49 -19.90
CA ALA A 427 -10.02 -0.56 -20.14
C ALA A 427 -8.66 -1.26 -20.15
N TYR A 428 -8.45 -2.21 -19.23
CA TYR A 428 -7.18 -2.92 -19.16
C TYR A 428 -7.00 -3.85 -20.35
N GLU A 429 -8.01 -4.65 -20.68
CA GLU A 429 -7.95 -5.67 -21.74
C GLU A 429 -7.90 -5.07 -23.15
N ASN A 430 -8.61 -3.97 -23.39
CA ASN A 430 -8.79 -3.40 -24.74
C ASN A 430 -7.96 -2.14 -24.98
N LEU A 431 -7.68 -1.36 -23.93
CA LEU A 431 -7.02 -0.05 -24.04
C LEU A 431 -5.66 0.01 -23.32
N GLY A 432 -5.30 -1.01 -22.55
CA GLY A 432 -4.05 -1.07 -21.80
C GLY A 432 -3.96 -0.04 -20.67
N MET A 433 -5.10 0.45 -20.17
CA MET A 433 -5.13 1.50 -19.14
C MET A 433 -5.39 0.96 -17.74
N LEU A 434 -4.74 1.57 -16.75
CA LEU A 434 -4.94 1.30 -15.34
C LEU A 434 -6.09 2.12 -14.78
N TRP A 435 -6.87 1.49 -13.90
CA TRP A 435 -7.96 2.16 -13.23
C TRP A 435 -7.41 2.97 -12.05
N ARG A 436 -7.58 4.28 -12.09
CA ARG A 436 -7.13 5.18 -11.00
C ARG A 436 -8.01 5.03 -9.76
N ASN A 437 -9.31 4.85 -9.98
CA ASN A 437 -10.31 4.78 -8.92
C ASN A 437 -10.34 3.38 -8.27
N GLY A 438 -11.20 3.24 -7.25
CA GLY A 438 -11.37 1.99 -6.51
C GLY A 438 -10.38 1.82 -5.36
N ASP A 439 -10.59 0.78 -4.56
CA ASP A 439 -9.88 0.55 -3.28
C ASP A 439 -8.41 0.09 -3.45
N SER A 440 -7.94 -0.07 -4.69
CA SER A 440 -6.51 -0.26 -5.00
C SER A 440 -5.80 1.03 -5.43
N GLY A 441 -6.57 2.09 -5.69
CA GLY A 441 -6.09 3.41 -6.07
C GLY A 441 -6.52 4.46 -5.05
N ILE A 442 -7.12 5.56 -5.53
CA ILE A 442 -7.42 6.74 -4.70
C ILE A 442 -8.53 6.52 -3.65
N HIS A 443 -9.37 5.47 -3.77
CA HIS A 443 -10.45 5.21 -2.81
C HIS A 443 -10.04 4.34 -1.63
N THR A 444 -8.78 3.87 -1.60
CA THR A 444 -8.22 3.13 -0.47
C THR A 444 -8.48 3.86 0.87
N GLU A 445 -8.41 5.19 0.86
CA GLU A 445 -8.99 6.06 1.90
C GLU A 445 -10.15 6.86 1.32
N LYS A 446 -11.37 6.36 1.50
CA LYS A 446 -12.63 6.84 0.90
C LYS A 446 -12.90 8.35 0.95
N TYR A 447 -12.28 9.09 1.87
CA TYR A 447 -12.53 10.52 2.09
C TYR A 447 -11.31 11.42 1.81
N ILE A 448 -10.18 10.85 1.38
CA ILE A 448 -8.88 11.53 1.36
C ILE A 448 -8.17 11.44 0.00
N GLY A 449 -8.73 10.71 -0.97
CA GLY A 449 -8.13 10.55 -2.30
C GLY A 449 -7.90 11.86 -3.09
N SER A 450 -8.56 12.96 -2.71
CA SER A 450 -8.31 14.30 -3.27
C SER A 450 -7.38 15.11 -2.36
N LEU A 451 -6.37 15.74 -2.96
CA LEU A 451 -5.55 16.79 -2.36
C LEU A 451 -6.27 18.12 -2.58
N GLU A 452 -7.02 18.55 -1.58
CA GLU A 452 -7.80 19.79 -1.62
C GLU A 452 -7.76 20.51 -0.27
N ASP A 453 -8.23 21.76 -0.25
CA ASP A 453 -8.22 22.57 0.96
C ASP A 453 -9.02 21.96 2.12
N ASP A 454 -10.11 21.25 1.80
CA ASP A 454 -11.00 20.58 2.77
C ASP A 454 -10.35 19.32 3.39
N THR A 455 -9.40 18.68 2.70
CA THR A 455 -8.66 17.51 3.18
C THR A 455 -7.27 17.87 3.71
N TRP A 456 -6.89 19.15 3.70
CA TRP A 456 -5.54 19.61 4.01
C TRP A 456 -5.06 19.24 5.42
N GLU A 457 -5.90 19.35 6.44
CA GLU A 457 -5.51 19.02 7.83
C GLU A 457 -4.97 17.57 7.93
N TRP A 458 -5.58 16.66 7.18
CA TRP A 458 -5.10 15.30 7.08
C TRP A 458 -3.80 15.23 6.26
N TRP A 459 -3.77 15.84 5.07
CA TRP A 459 -2.61 15.80 4.17
C TRP A 459 -1.35 16.47 4.74
N GLU A 460 -1.49 17.49 5.57
CA GLU A 460 -0.38 18.16 6.24
C GLU A 460 0.40 17.17 7.13
N THR A 461 -0.32 16.37 7.91
CA THR A 461 0.29 15.38 8.79
C THR A 461 0.79 14.16 8.02
N ALA A 462 0.01 13.67 7.05
CA ALA A 462 0.36 12.51 6.25
C ALA A 462 1.61 12.73 5.38
N SER A 463 1.72 13.89 4.73
CA SER A 463 2.88 14.23 3.89
C SER A 463 4.16 14.40 4.72
N ARG A 464 4.07 15.01 5.92
CA ARG A 464 5.22 15.06 6.86
C ARG A 464 5.70 13.68 7.29
N ALA A 465 4.77 12.73 7.46
CA ALA A 465 5.07 11.35 7.84
C ALA A 465 5.61 10.49 6.67
N GLY A 466 5.65 11.02 5.45
CA GLY A 466 6.08 10.28 4.26
C GLY A 466 5.09 9.17 3.89
N MET A 467 3.78 9.42 4.03
CA MET A 467 2.75 8.45 3.65
C MET A 467 2.69 8.30 2.13
N VAL A 468 2.70 7.05 1.66
CA VAL A 468 2.50 6.69 0.25
C VAL A 468 1.03 6.33 0.02
N HIS A 469 0.30 7.20 -0.67
CA HIS A 469 -1.09 7.02 -1.08
C HIS A 469 -1.36 7.78 -2.39
N PRO A 470 -1.80 7.12 -3.48
CA PRO A 470 -2.12 7.81 -4.72
C PRO A 470 -3.13 8.93 -4.51
N VAL A 471 -2.91 10.09 -5.13
CA VAL A 471 -3.73 11.29 -4.91
C VAL A 471 -3.93 12.09 -6.19
N PHE A 472 -5.03 12.83 -6.28
CA PHE A 472 -5.32 13.76 -7.37
C PHE A 472 -5.81 15.12 -6.88
N THR A 473 -5.79 16.12 -7.75
CA THR A 473 -6.41 17.44 -7.54
C THR A 473 -6.87 18.03 -8.87
N HIS A 474 -7.49 19.22 -8.86
CA HIS A 474 -7.97 19.91 -10.06
C HIS A 474 -7.07 21.12 -10.41
N GLU A 475 -7.12 22.18 -9.61
CA GLU A 475 -6.30 23.39 -9.79
C GLU A 475 -5.25 23.55 -8.67
N LEU A 476 -4.15 24.27 -8.96
CA LEU A 476 -2.99 24.38 -8.07
C LEU A 476 -2.65 25.81 -7.64
N ASP A 477 -3.13 26.82 -8.38
CA ASP A 477 -2.60 28.19 -8.28
C ASP A 477 -3.53 29.20 -7.63
N LYS A 478 -4.79 28.85 -7.37
CA LYS A 478 -5.76 29.74 -6.70
C LYS A 478 -5.56 29.74 -5.18
N ASP A 479 -5.76 30.88 -4.54
CA ASP A 479 -5.72 31.02 -3.07
C ASP A 479 -6.81 32.03 -2.62
N PRO A 480 -7.88 31.60 -1.92
CA PRO A 480 -8.19 30.22 -1.57
C PRO A 480 -8.54 29.38 -2.81
N ALA A 481 -8.29 28.08 -2.73
CA ALA A 481 -8.67 27.14 -3.76
C ALA A 481 -10.19 26.98 -3.90
N ILE A 482 -10.61 26.61 -5.11
CA ILE A 482 -11.97 26.17 -5.38
C ILE A 482 -12.13 24.69 -5.00
N LYS A 483 -13.37 24.19 -5.04
CA LYS A 483 -13.69 22.79 -4.72
C LYS A 483 -12.82 21.80 -5.51
N TYR A 484 -12.34 20.73 -4.88
CA TYR A 484 -11.47 19.70 -5.46
C TYR A 484 -10.08 20.20 -5.87
N SER A 485 -9.74 21.43 -5.51
CA SER A 485 -8.44 22.07 -5.78
C SER A 485 -7.72 22.37 -4.47
N ILE A 486 -6.41 22.59 -4.56
CA ILE A 486 -5.58 22.92 -3.40
C ILE A 486 -4.96 24.30 -3.54
N SER A 487 -4.95 25.05 -2.43
CA SER A 487 -4.36 26.38 -2.41
C SER A 487 -2.86 26.27 -2.63
N ARG A 488 -2.30 27.20 -3.43
CA ARG A 488 -0.90 27.15 -3.84
C ARG A 488 0.09 26.96 -2.68
N SER A 489 -0.12 27.70 -1.59
CA SER A 489 0.73 27.62 -0.39
C SER A 489 0.71 26.23 0.25
N LYS A 490 -0.46 25.57 0.28
CA LYS A 490 -0.61 24.19 0.77
C LYS A 490 -0.01 23.17 -0.17
N PHE A 491 -0.17 23.34 -1.49
CA PHE A 491 0.47 22.49 -2.49
C PHE A 491 2.01 22.55 -2.39
N GLN A 492 2.59 23.74 -2.24
CA GLN A 492 4.03 23.89 -2.05
C GLN A 492 4.51 23.19 -0.77
N ASN A 493 3.80 23.36 0.34
CA ASN A 493 4.09 22.65 1.59
C ASN A 493 4.03 21.12 1.42
N TRP A 494 3.05 20.62 0.67
CA TRP A 494 2.90 19.19 0.39
C TRP A 494 4.10 18.66 -0.39
N VAL A 495 4.52 19.34 -1.46
CA VAL A 495 5.72 19.00 -2.25
C VAL A 495 6.96 19.03 -1.36
N ASP A 496 7.16 20.09 -0.58
CA ASP A 496 8.35 20.26 0.27
C ASP A 496 8.43 19.21 1.38
N ASN A 497 7.29 18.76 1.92
CA ASN A 497 7.26 17.68 2.90
C ASN A 497 7.79 16.36 2.30
N TYR A 498 7.39 16.01 1.07
CA TYR A 498 7.90 14.81 0.39
C TYR A 498 9.38 14.92 0.02
N GLU A 499 9.82 16.08 -0.49
CA GLU A 499 11.24 16.36 -0.73
C GLU A 499 12.08 16.20 0.55
N SER A 500 11.58 16.71 1.68
CA SER A 500 12.27 16.59 2.98
C SER A 500 12.38 15.14 3.49
N ASN A 501 11.50 14.26 3.01
CA ASN A 501 11.52 12.82 3.28
C ASN A 501 12.36 12.04 2.26
N ASN A 502 13.03 12.72 1.32
CA ASN A 502 13.76 12.12 0.20
C ASN A 502 12.85 11.20 -0.65
N MET A 503 11.64 11.69 -0.93
CA MET A 503 10.64 11.01 -1.74
C MET A 503 10.39 11.78 -3.02
N SER A 504 10.19 11.06 -4.12
CA SER A 504 9.80 11.63 -5.40
C SER A 504 8.29 11.51 -5.61
N ILE A 505 7.71 12.53 -6.22
CA ILE A 505 6.34 12.54 -6.70
C ILE A 505 6.38 12.20 -8.19
N VAL A 506 5.66 11.14 -8.56
CA VAL A 506 5.66 10.53 -9.90
C VAL A 506 4.25 10.34 -10.44
N SER A 507 4.16 9.93 -11.70
CA SER A 507 2.88 9.58 -12.32
C SER A 507 2.26 8.33 -11.69
N PHE A 508 0.94 8.22 -11.83
CA PHE A 508 0.20 7.05 -11.37
C PHE A 508 0.67 5.76 -12.05
N HIS A 509 0.90 5.82 -13.36
CA HIS A 509 1.38 4.66 -14.12
C HIS A 509 2.78 4.22 -13.69
N GLU A 510 3.72 5.16 -13.51
CA GLU A 510 5.08 4.85 -13.07
C GLU A 510 5.11 4.19 -11.70
N TYR A 511 4.41 4.77 -10.71
CA TYR A 511 4.24 4.17 -9.38
C TYR A 511 3.69 2.75 -9.47
N SER A 512 2.70 2.53 -10.34
CA SER A 512 2.06 1.23 -10.50
C SER A 512 2.99 0.21 -11.15
N GLN A 513 3.69 0.55 -12.24
CA GLN A 513 4.61 -0.37 -12.92
C GLN A 513 5.74 -0.84 -12.01
N ILE A 514 6.39 0.09 -11.31
CA ILE A 514 7.46 -0.22 -10.34
C ILE A 514 6.95 -1.16 -9.25
N SER A 515 5.76 -0.88 -8.71
CA SER A 515 5.20 -1.68 -7.62
C SER A 515 4.78 -3.09 -8.11
N ARG A 516 4.25 -3.21 -9.33
CA ARG A 516 3.91 -4.51 -9.94
C ARG A 516 5.13 -5.32 -10.35
N ASN A 517 6.25 -4.67 -10.68
CA ASN A 517 7.51 -5.34 -10.97
C ASN A 517 8.04 -6.17 -9.78
N THR A 518 7.53 -5.97 -8.56
CA THR A 518 7.78 -6.87 -7.43
C THR A 518 7.28 -8.31 -7.67
N TYR A 519 6.43 -8.50 -8.68
CA TYR A 519 5.95 -9.80 -9.15
C TYR A 519 6.27 -10.06 -10.63
N ASP A 520 6.09 -9.05 -11.48
CA ASP A 520 6.21 -9.21 -12.94
C ASP A 520 7.67 -9.29 -13.42
N ALA A 521 8.64 -8.78 -12.64
CA ALA A 521 10.03 -8.79 -13.07
C ALA A 521 10.67 -10.18 -12.91
N THR A 522 11.39 -10.60 -13.94
CA THR A 522 12.20 -11.83 -13.95
C THR A 522 13.66 -11.52 -14.20
N PHE A 523 14.52 -12.37 -13.63
CA PHE A 523 15.97 -12.24 -13.73
C PHE A 523 16.55 -13.54 -14.28
N GLU A 524 17.06 -13.46 -15.50
CA GLU A 524 17.47 -14.62 -16.29
C GLU A 524 18.97 -14.59 -16.55
N ASN A 525 19.48 -15.70 -17.11
CA ASN A 525 20.91 -15.89 -17.41
C ASN A 525 21.85 -15.60 -16.23
N LEU A 526 21.32 -15.77 -15.01
CA LEU A 526 22.04 -15.49 -13.77
C LEU A 526 23.27 -16.38 -13.67
N ARG A 527 24.44 -15.73 -13.62
CA ARG A 527 25.73 -16.35 -13.37
C ARG A 527 26.36 -15.61 -12.20
N HIS A 528 26.58 -16.29 -11.09
CA HIS A 528 27.26 -15.68 -9.95
C HIS A 528 28.35 -16.60 -9.39
N THR A 529 29.38 -15.95 -8.86
CA THR A 529 30.48 -16.51 -8.09
C THR A 529 30.50 -15.82 -6.72
N GLU A 530 31.51 -16.12 -5.90
CA GLU A 530 31.73 -15.38 -4.65
C GLU A 530 32.10 -13.91 -4.89
N ASN A 531 32.64 -13.57 -6.07
CA ASN A 531 33.18 -12.24 -6.36
C ASN A 531 32.43 -11.48 -7.46
N SER A 532 31.44 -12.08 -8.10
CA SER A 532 30.72 -11.42 -9.19
C SER A 532 29.33 -12.00 -9.45
N ALA A 533 28.46 -11.19 -10.05
CA ALA A 533 27.16 -11.61 -10.55
C ALA A 533 26.89 -10.97 -11.93
N LEU A 534 26.29 -11.74 -12.83
CA LEU A 534 25.84 -11.29 -14.16
C LEU A 534 24.41 -11.79 -14.35
N PHE A 535 23.50 -10.94 -14.83
CA PHE A 535 22.12 -11.33 -15.10
C PHE A 535 21.45 -10.40 -16.12
N ASP A 536 20.38 -10.89 -16.73
CA ASP A 536 19.46 -10.12 -17.57
C ASP A 536 18.20 -9.78 -16.77
N ALA A 537 17.73 -8.54 -16.87
CA ALA A 537 16.48 -8.09 -16.25
C ALA A 537 15.37 -7.98 -17.31
N HIS A 538 14.24 -8.63 -17.07
CA HIS A 538 13.00 -8.46 -17.83
C HIS A 538 11.91 -7.95 -16.88
N THR A 539 11.19 -6.91 -17.29
CA THR A 539 10.19 -6.22 -16.45
C THR A 539 8.89 -6.04 -17.24
N ASN A 540 7.87 -5.48 -16.61
CA ASN A 540 6.60 -5.12 -17.28
C ASN A 540 6.69 -3.87 -18.20
N GLY A 541 7.89 -3.40 -18.53
CA GLY A 541 8.14 -2.24 -19.37
C GLY A 541 8.54 -0.99 -18.58
N GLY A 542 8.27 -0.93 -17.28
CA GLY A 542 8.85 0.07 -16.37
C GLY A 542 10.11 -0.43 -15.67
N ILE A 543 10.88 0.48 -15.08
CA ILE A 543 12.04 0.13 -14.25
C ILE A 543 11.62 -0.72 -13.03
N ALA A 544 12.55 -1.51 -12.52
CA ALA A 544 12.38 -2.26 -11.28
C ALA A 544 13.47 -1.88 -10.27
N HIS A 545 13.11 -1.77 -9.00
CA HIS A 545 14.07 -1.68 -7.91
C HIS A 545 14.34 -3.10 -7.40
N ILE A 546 15.61 -3.47 -7.25
CA ILE A 546 15.98 -4.86 -6.91
C ILE A 546 16.90 -4.90 -5.70
N ASN A 547 16.78 -5.95 -4.91
CA ASN A 547 17.77 -6.39 -3.92
C ASN A 547 18.58 -7.54 -4.51
N VAL A 548 19.91 -7.45 -4.42
CA VAL A 548 20.81 -8.54 -4.81
C VAL A 548 21.53 -9.05 -3.57
N ASN A 549 21.29 -10.32 -3.23
CA ASN A 549 21.84 -10.97 -2.06
C ASN A 549 23.30 -11.40 -2.27
N ILE A 550 24.19 -10.43 -2.10
CA ILE A 550 25.65 -10.56 -2.14
C ILE A 550 26.24 -9.96 -0.86
N ASN A 551 27.53 -10.19 -0.62
CA ASN A 551 28.25 -9.54 0.46
C ASN A 551 29.03 -8.33 -0.09
N ALA A 552 28.35 -7.20 -0.26
CA ALA A 552 28.95 -6.02 -0.86
C ALA A 552 29.86 -5.25 0.12
N GLY A 553 30.93 -4.69 -0.44
CA GLY A 553 31.82 -3.76 0.23
C GLY A 553 31.77 -2.37 -0.41
N LYS A 554 32.62 -1.46 0.07
CA LYS A 554 32.74 -0.10 -0.47
C LYS A 554 33.26 -0.07 -1.91
N ASP A 555 33.99 -1.11 -2.32
CA ASP A 555 34.59 -1.22 -3.66
C ASP A 555 33.75 -2.06 -4.62
N THR A 556 32.53 -2.43 -4.24
CA THR A 556 31.58 -3.09 -5.14
C THR A 556 31.29 -2.20 -6.33
N LYS A 557 31.27 -2.79 -7.53
CA LYS A 557 30.94 -2.09 -8.77
C LYS A 557 29.69 -2.69 -9.37
N VAL A 558 28.71 -1.85 -9.69
CA VAL A 558 27.51 -2.23 -10.42
C VAL A 558 27.56 -1.55 -11.79
N TYR A 559 27.43 -2.32 -12.85
CA TYR A 559 27.54 -1.82 -14.22
C TYR A 559 26.39 -2.35 -15.07
N ASP A 560 25.72 -1.44 -15.76
CA ASP A 560 24.74 -1.73 -16.80
C ASP A 560 25.49 -1.94 -18.12
N ASN A 561 25.60 -3.20 -18.55
CA ASN A 561 26.30 -3.57 -19.77
C ASN A 561 25.58 -3.08 -21.02
N THR A 562 24.26 -2.91 -20.95
CA THR A 562 23.46 -2.43 -22.09
C THR A 562 23.65 -0.94 -22.32
N SER A 563 23.64 -0.13 -21.26
CA SER A 563 23.83 1.32 -21.37
C SER A 563 25.30 1.77 -21.30
N GLY A 564 26.20 0.88 -20.87
CA GLY A 564 27.63 1.14 -20.77
C GLY A 564 28.01 2.05 -19.60
N LYS A 565 27.26 2.00 -18.48
CA LYS A 565 27.39 2.94 -17.36
C LYS A 565 27.51 2.21 -16.02
N PHE A 566 28.30 2.79 -15.13
CA PHE A 566 28.27 2.43 -13.71
C PHE A 566 27.01 3.00 -13.07
N LEU A 567 26.43 2.21 -12.15
CA LEU A 567 25.24 2.57 -11.41
C LEU A 567 25.57 2.83 -9.95
N ASP A 568 24.85 3.80 -9.38
CA ASP A 568 24.78 3.97 -7.93
C ASP A 568 23.95 2.83 -7.32
N TYR A 569 24.30 2.46 -6.09
CA TYR A 569 23.60 1.44 -5.31
C TYR A 569 23.64 1.78 -3.82
N ASP A 570 22.65 1.31 -3.07
CA ASP A 570 22.62 1.39 -1.61
C ASP A 570 23.12 0.03 -1.03
N ILE A 571 23.93 0.05 0.02
CA ILE A 571 24.30 -1.15 0.79
C ILE A 571 23.33 -1.28 1.97
N GLU A 572 22.62 -2.39 2.01
CA GLU A 572 21.64 -2.72 3.05
C GLU A 572 22.32 -3.24 4.33
N PRO A 573 21.63 -3.25 5.49
CA PRO A 573 22.22 -3.67 6.77
C PRO A 573 22.77 -5.11 6.82
N ASP A 574 22.36 -5.97 5.88
CA ASP A 574 22.84 -7.35 5.72
C ASP A 574 23.92 -7.49 4.63
N ASN A 575 24.50 -6.36 4.19
CA ASN A 575 25.49 -6.21 3.13
C ASN A 575 25.00 -6.54 1.71
N SER A 576 23.72 -6.84 1.52
CA SER A 576 23.14 -6.89 0.17
C SER A 576 23.10 -5.49 -0.45
N ILE A 577 22.86 -5.42 -1.75
CA ILE A 577 22.75 -4.12 -2.44
C ILE A 577 21.38 -3.93 -3.04
N THR A 578 20.94 -2.69 -3.12
CA THR A 578 19.76 -2.28 -3.87
C THR A 578 20.08 -1.24 -4.92
N PHE A 579 19.49 -1.39 -6.12
CA PHE A 579 19.64 -0.46 -7.23
C PHE A 579 18.51 -0.63 -8.26
N TRP A 580 18.42 0.31 -9.20
CA TRP A 580 17.41 0.31 -10.25
C TRP A 580 17.90 -0.42 -11.50
N VAL A 581 17.01 -1.21 -12.09
CA VAL A 581 17.22 -1.90 -13.37
C VAL A 581 16.14 -1.53 -14.38
N GLU A 582 16.54 -1.51 -15.64
CA GLU A 582 15.77 -1.19 -16.82
C GLU A 582 15.28 -2.47 -17.49
N ASN A 583 14.22 -2.34 -18.29
CA ASN A 583 13.67 -3.47 -19.02
C ASN A 583 14.62 -3.95 -20.12
N ASN A 584 14.86 -5.26 -20.20
CA ASN A 584 15.72 -5.90 -21.21
C ASN A 584 17.19 -5.42 -21.16
N HIS A 585 17.68 -5.08 -19.99
CA HIS A 585 19.09 -4.73 -19.77
C HIS A 585 19.86 -5.87 -19.12
N ASN A 586 21.17 -5.91 -19.38
CA ASN A 586 22.11 -6.84 -18.76
C ASN A 586 22.99 -6.11 -17.74
N TYR A 587 23.23 -6.74 -16.60
CA TYR A 587 23.96 -6.16 -15.48
C TYR A 587 25.11 -7.05 -15.04
N SER A 588 26.24 -6.43 -14.70
CA SER A 588 27.36 -7.06 -14.01
C SER A 588 27.66 -6.38 -12.69
N ILE A 589 27.86 -7.18 -11.66
CA ILE A 589 28.28 -6.76 -10.33
C ILE A 589 29.63 -7.41 -10.05
N ASP A 590 30.64 -6.61 -9.72
CA ASP A 590 31.95 -7.08 -9.31
C ASP A 590 32.22 -6.67 -7.87
N LEU A 591 32.42 -7.66 -7.00
CA LEU A 591 32.89 -7.50 -5.64
C LEU A 591 34.42 -7.51 -5.72
N ASN A 592 35.06 -6.35 -5.77
CA ASN A 592 36.52 -6.29 -5.82
C ASN A 592 37.12 -7.06 -4.62
N SER A 593 37.69 -8.23 -4.89
CA SER A 593 38.47 -9.00 -3.92
C SER A 593 39.86 -8.38 -3.80
N THR A 594 40.04 -7.41 -2.90
CA THR A 594 41.38 -7.20 -2.34
C THR A 594 41.56 -8.15 -1.16
N GLU A 595 41.75 -9.44 -1.46
CA GLU A 595 42.58 -10.30 -0.63
C GLU A 595 43.91 -10.48 -1.38
N TYR A 596 44.93 -9.76 -0.90
CA TYR A 596 46.32 -10.19 -1.01
C TYR A 596 46.78 -10.62 0.37
#